data_AF-A0A0D0CPF9-F1
#
_entry.id   AF-A0A0D0CPF9-F1
#
_cell.length_a   1.000
_cell.length_b   1.000
_cell.length_c   1.000
_cell.angle_alpha   90.00
_cell.angle_beta   90.00
_cell.angle_gamma   90.00
#
_symmetry.space_group_name_H-M   'P 1'
#
loop_
_entity.id
_entity.type
_entity.pdbx_description
1 polymer ?
#
loop_
_entity_poly.entity_id
_entity_poly.type
_entity_poly.pdbx_seq_one_letter_code
_entity_poly.pdbx_strand_id
1 'polypeptide(L)'
;MIIYTTSVFMAHALTHYVARNAKANWACANGDIMKAIVNRICDCGAAIHFRFLCGSAAESNGSLTAAADLARKVLYMPVVTEVPLVSSPRPLDNQHREVGRPRVSTDVPAPAENHSRAENAFSGQDDSWLSSHRNRSKMLRRRDAYCAKLLQHARGSANFWKIFKEYTGSSAVANDSGSLTAVDLCSVFEERMNPPNILPQSFDEAQYHINETLASVLPSCTRDVTAEKFFDRVMTVDDVDRAKELHPG
;
A
#
# COMPACT_ATOMS: atom_id res chain seq x y z
N MET A 1 -10.13 17.06 12.18
CA MET A 1 -10.10 16.53 13.56
C MET A 1 -8.70 16.75 14.14
N ILE A 2 -8.60 17.27 15.37
CA ILE A 2 -7.31 17.43 16.07
C ILE A 2 -7.24 16.37 17.17
N ILE A 3 -6.15 15.61 17.22
CA ILE A 3 -5.87 14.62 18.27
C ILE A 3 -4.68 15.12 19.08
N TYR A 4 -4.89 15.33 20.37
CA TYR A 4 -3.82 15.70 21.30
C TYR A 4 -3.11 14.44 21.80
N THR A 5 -1.78 14.44 21.78
CA THR A 5 -0.98 13.29 22.20
C THR A 5 0.34 13.73 22.85
N THR A 6 0.83 12.93 23.79
CA THR A 6 2.20 13.03 24.35
C THR A 6 3.15 12.02 23.71
N SER A 7 2.68 11.24 22.73
CA SER A 7 3.49 10.21 22.08
C SER A 7 4.05 10.71 20.75
N VAL A 8 5.32 11.13 20.80
CA VAL A 8 6.13 11.43 19.60
C VAL A 8 6.17 10.23 18.65
N PHE A 9 6.29 9.03 19.23
CA PHE A 9 6.31 7.78 18.48
C PHE A 9 5.05 7.62 17.62
N MET A 10 3.87 7.77 18.21
CA MET A 10 2.60 7.63 17.49
C MET A 10 2.46 8.67 16.39
N ALA A 11 2.81 9.92 16.67
CA ALA A 11 2.77 10.99 15.69
C ALA A 11 3.65 10.63 14.47
N HIS A 12 4.92 10.28 14.68
CA HIS A 12 5.81 9.90 13.58
C HIS A 12 5.40 8.63 12.86
N ALA A 13 4.98 7.61 13.61
CA ALA A 13 4.62 6.33 13.05
C ALA A 13 3.40 6.45 12.13
N LEU A 14 2.45 7.35 12.45
CA LEU A 14 1.24 7.60 11.66
C LEU A 14 1.40 8.66 10.55
N THR A 15 2.43 9.52 10.60
CA THR A 15 2.65 10.54 9.56
C THR A 15 3.77 10.21 8.59
N HIS A 16 4.90 9.68 9.07
CA HIS A 16 6.11 9.51 8.26
C HIS A 16 6.39 8.04 7.91
N TYR A 17 6.08 7.11 8.81
CA TYR A 17 6.45 5.70 8.62
C TYR A 17 5.32 4.82 8.06
N VAL A 18 4.08 5.31 7.97
CA VAL A 18 2.93 4.51 7.50
C VAL A 18 3.16 3.88 6.14
N ALA A 19 3.55 4.66 5.14
CA ALA A 19 3.73 4.13 3.77
C ALA A 19 4.80 3.03 3.73
N ARG A 20 5.86 3.19 4.51
CA ARG A 20 6.94 2.22 4.62
C ARG A 20 6.49 0.96 5.37
N ASN A 21 5.81 1.12 6.49
CA ASN A 21 5.28 0.00 7.28
C ASN A 21 4.24 -0.79 6.46
N ALA A 22 3.39 -0.10 5.69
CA ALA A 22 2.44 -0.74 4.79
C ALA A 22 3.13 -1.55 3.68
N LYS A 23 4.20 -1.02 3.06
CA LYS A 23 5.02 -1.76 2.08
C LYS A 23 5.68 -3.00 2.69
N ALA A 24 6.06 -2.89 3.96
CA ALA A 24 6.58 -3.99 4.79
C ALA A 24 5.48 -4.93 5.32
N ASN A 25 4.24 -4.85 4.81
CA ASN A 25 3.10 -5.61 5.31
C ASN A 25 2.96 -5.54 6.85
N TRP A 26 3.31 -4.40 7.44
CA TRP A 26 3.28 -4.13 8.87
C TRP A 26 4.17 -5.07 9.71
N ALA A 27 5.24 -5.63 9.13
CA ALA A 27 6.23 -6.44 9.85
C ALA A 27 7.17 -5.57 10.72
N CYS A 28 6.59 -4.88 11.70
CA CYS A 28 7.31 -4.06 12.67
C CYS A 28 6.67 -4.22 14.05
N ALA A 29 7.36 -3.77 15.10
CA ALA A 29 6.80 -3.75 16.45
C ALA A 29 5.47 -2.96 16.46
N ASN A 30 4.42 -3.56 17.05
CA ASN A 30 3.06 -3.03 17.10
C ASN A 30 2.42 -2.78 15.71
N GLY A 31 2.90 -3.46 14.66
CA GLY A 31 2.40 -3.26 13.30
C GLY A 31 0.92 -3.60 13.11
N ASP A 32 0.42 -4.59 13.85
CA ASP A 32 -0.99 -4.96 13.95
C ASP A 32 -1.86 -3.82 14.50
N ILE A 33 -1.45 -3.22 15.62
CA ILE A 33 -2.12 -2.08 16.25
C ILE A 33 -2.11 -0.88 15.29
N MET A 34 -0.95 -0.60 14.70
CA MET A 34 -0.77 0.52 13.76
C MET A 34 -1.63 0.34 12.50
N LYS A 35 -1.72 -0.88 11.96
CA LYS A 35 -2.60 -1.23 10.84
C LYS A 35 -4.06 -0.99 11.20
N ALA A 36 -4.50 -1.44 12.38
CA ALA A 36 -5.86 -1.23 12.86
C ALA A 36 -6.20 0.26 12.99
N ILE A 37 -5.28 1.06 13.54
CA ILE A 37 -5.44 2.52 13.66
C ILE A 37 -5.54 3.16 12.26
N VAL A 38 -4.64 2.81 11.34
CA VAL A 38 -4.67 3.37 9.97
C VAL A 38 -5.96 3.02 9.24
N ASN A 39 -6.49 1.81 9.40
CA ASN A 39 -7.80 1.46 8.84
C ASN A 39 -8.90 2.38 9.39
N ARG A 40 -8.92 2.67 10.69
CA ARG A 40 -9.89 3.62 11.28
C ARG A 40 -9.71 5.04 10.77
N ILE A 41 -8.48 5.47 10.53
CA ILE A 41 -8.20 6.78 9.93
C ILE A 41 -8.69 6.82 8.48
N CYS A 42 -8.53 5.72 7.73
CA CYS A 42 -9.04 5.58 6.37
C CYS A 42 -10.57 5.59 6.30
N ASP A 43 -11.25 5.10 7.33
CA ASP A 43 -12.71 5.17 7.46
C ASP A 43 -13.18 6.55 7.95
N CYS A 44 -12.32 7.32 8.62
CA CYS A 44 -12.64 8.66 9.10
C CYS A 44 -12.69 9.66 7.93
N GLY A 45 -13.87 10.22 7.64
CA GLY A 45 -14.05 11.21 6.56
C GLY A 45 -13.31 12.54 6.77
N ALA A 46 -12.77 12.80 7.96
CA ALA A 46 -12.08 14.04 8.28
C ALA A 46 -10.55 13.90 8.23
N ALA A 47 -9.86 14.95 7.79
CA ALA A 47 -8.41 15.04 7.95
C ALA A 47 -8.04 15.08 9.45
N ILE A 48 -6.96 14.39 9.81
CA ILE A 48 -6.47 14.24 11.19
C ILE A 48 -5.18 15.04 11.35
N HIS A 49 -5.12 15.83 12.40
CA HIS A 49 -3.91 16.54 12.81
C HIS A 49 -3.53 16.12 14.22
N PHE A 50 -2.36 15.51 14.36
CA PHE A 50 -1.76 15.22 15.67
C PHE A 50 -1.10 16.47 16.21
N ARG A 51 -1.52 16.88 17.40
CA ARG A 51 -0.91 17.98 18.16
C ARG A 51 -0.16 17.40 19.34
N PHE A 52 1.16 17.55 19.32
CA PHE A 52 2.02 17.07 20.37
C PHE A 52 2.07 18.06 21.53
N LEU A 53 1.80 17.57 22.73
CA LEU A 53 1.90 18.34 23.97
C LEU A 53 2.99 17.74 24.85
N CYS A 54 3.77 18.60 25.49
CA CYS A 54 4.84 18.20 26.42
C CYS A 54 4.90 19.17 27.61
N GLY A 55 5.35 18.66 28.77
CA GLY A 55 5.53 19.43 29.99
C GLY A 55 4.24 20.10 30.47
N SER A 56 4.33 21.36 30.87
CA SER A 56 3.21 22.15 31.40
C SER A 56 2.02 22.28 30.43
N ALA A 57 2.26 22.21 29.11
CA ALA A 57 1.19 22.24 28.11
C ALA A 57 0.37 20.94 28.09
N ALA A 58 0.97 19.81 28.45
CA ALA A 58 0.28 18.54 28.59
C ALA A 58 -0.55 18.50 29.89
N GLU A 59 0.00 19.01 30.99
CA GLU A 59 -0.63 19.05 32.31
C GLU A 59 -1.83 20.00 32.37
N SER A 60 -1.79 21.10 31.62
CA SER A 60 -2.90 22.05 31.52
C SER A 60 -4.02 21.58 30.59
N ASN A 61 -3.81 20.52 29.80
CA ASN A 61 -4.83 19.99 28.91
C ASN A 61 -5.74 19.00 29.66
N GLY A 62 -6.95 19.46 29.99
CA GLY A 62 -7.93 18.65 30.71
C GLY A 62 -8.30 17.34 30.00
N SER A 63 -8.42 17.34 28.67
CA SER A 63 -8.75 16.15 27.89
C SER A 63 -7.63 15.10 27.93
N LEU A 64 -6.37 15.55 27.85
CA LEU A 64 -5.22 14.67 27.92
C LEU A 64 -5.04 14.08 29.33
N THR A 65 -5.29 14.90 30.36
CA THR A 65 -5.30 14.47 31.76
C THR A 65 -6.39 13.42 32.01
N ALA A 66 -7.61 13.68 31.56
CA ALA A 66 -8.72 12.72 31.67
C ALA A 66 -8.43 11.41 30.93
N ALA A 67 -7.80 11.47 29.74
CA ALA A 67 -7.38 10.28 28.99
C ALA A 67 -6.30 9.49 29.74
N ALA A 68 -5.33 10.16 30.36
CA ALA A 68 -4.30 9.53 31.18
C ALA A 68 -4.91 8.89 32.45
N ASP A 69 -5.88 9.53 33.08
CA ASP A 69 -6.61 9.00 34.23
C ASP A 69 -7.39 7.73 33.88
N LEU A 70 -8.06 7.74 32.73
CA LEU A 70 -8.76 6.56 32.21
C LEU A 70 -7.77 5.43 31.92
N ALA A 71 -6.64 5.71 31.26
CA ALA A 71 -5.61 4.71 31.00
C ALA A 71 -5.05 4.11 32.30
N ARG A 72 -4.86 4.92 33.36
CA ARG A 72 -4.44 4.44 34.68
C ARG A 72 -5.49 3.57 35.35
N LYS A 73 -6.78 3.92 35.23
CA LYS A 73 -7.88 3.13 35.81
C LYS A 73 -7.98 1.74 35.18
N VAL A 74 -7.70 1.63 33.88
CA VAL A 74 -7.74 0.33 33.16
C VAL A 74 -6.74 -0.68 33.73
N LEU A 75 -5.63 -0.26 34.34
CA LEU A 75 -4.68 -1.16 34.99
C LEU A 75 -5.27 -1.96 36.15
N TYR A 76 -6.36 -1.48 36.75
CA TYR A 76 -7.04 -2.10 37.87
C TYR A 76 -8.36 -2.76 37.47
N MET A 77 -8.73 -2.71 36.19
CA MET A 77 -9.94 -3.35 35.69
C MET A 77 -9.66 -4.81 35.34
N PRO A 78 -10.62 -5.72 35.56
CA PRO A 78 -10.48 -7.11 35.13
C PRO A 78 -10.28 -7.14 33.61
N VAL A 79 -9.35 -7.98 33.15
CA VAL A 79 -9.09 -8.16 31.71
C VAL A 79 -10.34 -8.71 31.07
N VAL A 80 -11.02 -7.87 30.30
CA VAL A 80 -12.13 -8.30 29.44
C VAL A 80 -11.51 -8.86 28.17
N THR A 81 -11.60 -10.18 27.99
CA THR A 81 -11.04 -10.89 26.82
C THR A 81 -11.80 -10.62 25.54
N GLU A 82 -13.03 -10.13 25.65
CA GLU A 82 -13.90 -9.81 24.51
C GLU A 82 -14.02 -8.30 24.37
N VAL A 83 -13.16 -7.71 23.56
CA VAL A 83 -13.36 -6.33 23.11
C VAL A 83 -14.43 -6.39 22.01
N PRO A 84 -15.64 -5.84 22.21
CA PRO A 84 -16.62 -5.80 21.15
C PRO A 84 -16.00 -5.09 19.95
N LEU A 85 -16.04 -5.74 18.79
CA LEU A 85 -15.67 -5.16 17.50
C LEU A 85 -16.45 -3.87 17.34
N VAL A 86 -15.82 -2.73 17.65
CA VAL A 86 -16.40 -1.40 17.43
C VAL A 86 -16.76 -1.35 15.95
N SER A 87 -18.06 -1.36 15.65
CA SER A 87 -18.55 -1.37 14.28
C SER A 87 -17.91 -0.21 13.52
N SER A 88 -17.33 -0.46 12.33
CA SER A 88 -16.76 0.66 11.58
C SER A 88 -17.84 1.68 11.27
N PRO A 89 -17.62 2.97 11.58
CA PRO A 89 -18.55 3.99 11.15
C PRO A 89 -18.66 3.86 9.63
N ARG A 90 -19.90 3.83 9.13
CA ARG A 90 -20.18 3.76 7.69
C ARG A 90 -19.35 4.85 7.00
N PRO A 91 -18.69 4.55 5.87
CA PRO A 91 -17.92 5.54 5.15
C PRO A 91 -18.81 6.75 4.86
N LEU A 92 -18.47 7.88 5.46
CA LEU A 92 -19.12 9.15 5.14
C LEU A 92 -18.81 9.47 3.68
N ASP A 93 -19.84 9.84 2.92
CA ASP A 93 -19.70 10.26 1.52
C ASP A 93 -18.56 11.28 1.38
N ASN A 94 -17.58 10.95 0.53
CA ASN A 94 -16.32 11.68 0.33
C ASN A 94 -16.50 13.05 -0.37
N GLN A 95 -17.56 13.82 -0.07
CA GLN A 95 -17.92 15.01 -0.86
C GLN A 95 -17.03 16.26 -0.62
N HIS A 96 -16.13 16.24 0.38
CA HIS A 96 -15.20 17.35 0.62
C HIS A 96 -13.76 16.87 0.82
N ARG A 97 -13.18 16.25 -0.22
CA ARG A 97 -11.71 16.09 -0.28
C ARG A 97 -11.09 17.38 -0.80
N GLU A 98 -10.52 18.18 0.09
CA GLU A 98 -9.60 19.24 -0.30
C GLU A 98 -8.38 18.61 -1.00
N VAL A 99 -8.29 18.80 -2.32
CA VAL A 99 -7.16 18.32 -3.12
C VAL A 99 -5.90 19.06 -2.66
N GLY A 100 -4.91 18.31 -2.16
CA GLY A 100 -3.58 18.84 -1.84
C GLY A 100 -3.20 18.92 -0.36
N ARG A 101 -4.12 18.63 0.58
CA ARG A 101 -3.75 18.54 2.02
C ARG A 101 -3.51 17.09 2.45
N PRO A 102 -2.44 16.81 3.23
CA PRO A 102 -2.20 15.47 3.75
C PRO A 102 -3.32 15.07 4.71
N ARG A 103 -3.86 13.86 4.53
CA ARG A 103 -4.97 13.33 5.35
C ARG A 103 -4.58 13.20 6.82
N VAL A 104 -3.32 12.93 7.09
CA VAL A 104 -2.75 12.88 8.43
C VAL A 104 -1.55 13.84 8.47
N SER A 105 -1.55 14.73 9.45
CA SER A 105 -0.47 15.70 9.66
C SER A 105 -0.09 15.78 11.14
N THR A 106 1.09 16.33 11.43
CA THR A 106 1.61 16.49 12.80
C THR A 106 2.36 17.81 12.92
N ASP A 107 2.37 18.40 14.10
CA ASP A 107 3.22 19.54 14.47
C ASP A 107 4.63 19.12 14.94
N VAL A 108 4.81 17.86 15.30
CA VAL A 108 6.13 17.29 15.62
C VAL A 108 7.09 17.44 14.41
N PRO A 109 8.31 18.00 14.58
CA PRO A 109 9.30 18.11 13.52
C PRO A 109 9.61 16.76 12.89
N ALA A 110 9.77 16.70 11.56
CA ALA A 110 10.12 15.45 10.90
C ALA A 110 11.37 14.82 11.57
N PRO A 111 11.35 13.50 11.84
CA PRO A 111 12.48 12.85 12.49
C PRO A 111 13.69 13.00 11.57
N ALA A 112 14.82 13.43 12.14
CA ALA A 112 16.06 13.53 11.39
C ALA A 112 16.31 12.21 10.67
N GLU A 113 16.39 12.25 9.33
CA GLU A 113 16.54 11.06 8.51
C GLU A 113 17.92 10.44 8.78
N ASN A 114 18.01 9.62 9.82
CA ASN A 114 19.13 8.72 10.02
C ASN A 114 18.99 7.63 8.96
N HIS A 115 19.48 7.90 7.75
CA HIS A 115 19.57 6.96 6.62
C HIS A 115 20.43 5.71 6.90
N SER A 116 20.78 5.43 8.16
CA SER A 116 21.82 4.48 8.54
C SER A 116 21.33 3.21 9.23
N ARG A 117 20.05 3.06 9.63
CA ARG A 117 19.70 1.92 10.52
C ARG A 117 18.44 1.09 10.22
N ALA A 118 17.52 1.52 9.38
CA ALA A 118 16.23 0.83 9.31
C ALA A 118 16.00 -0.06 8.07
N GLU A 119 16.80 0.00 7.01
CA GLU A 119 16.47 -0.69 5.75
C GLU A 119 16.66 -2.22 5.77
N ASN A 120 17.17 -2.83 6.85
CA ASN A 120 17.57 -4.25 6.86
C ASN A 120 16.80 -5.16 7.84
N ALA A 121 15.54 -4.87 8.15
CA ALA A 121 14.69 -5.83 8.88
C ALA A 121 13.76 -6.62 7.93
N PHE A 122 14.30 -7.10 6.81
CA PHE A 122 13.62 -8.06 5.93
C PHE A 122 14.61 -9.13 5.46
N SER A 123 14.64 -10.23 6.20
CA SER A 123 14.95 -11.57 5.68
C SER A 123 14.64 -12.57 6.79
N GLY A 124 13.54 -13.30 6.65
CA GLY A 124 13.33 -14.53 7.39
C GLY A 124 14.37 -15.58 6.97
N GLN A 125 14.76 -16.42 7.93
CA GLN A 125 15.54 -17.66 7.79
C GLN A 125 16.83 -17.58 6.97
N ASP A 126 17.97 -17.44 7.65
CA ASP A 126 18.99 -18.51 7.73
C ASP A 126 20.15 -18.09 8.63
N ASP A 127 20.74 -19.03 9.35
CA ASP A 127 21.85 -18.86 10.29
C ASP A 127 23.18 -18.49 9.58
N SER A 128 23.26 -17.26 9.06
CA SER A 128 24.47 -16.71 8.39
C SER A 128 24.83 -15.30 8.86
N TRP A 129 24.52 -14.97 10.11
CA TRP A 129 24.67 -13.61 10.66
C TRP A 129 26.12 -13.15 10.88
N LEU A 130 27.11 -14.05 10.81
CA LEU A 130 28.53 -13.69 10.93
C LEU A 130 29.20 -13.34 9.57
N SER A 131 28.51 -13.55 8.45
CA SER A 131 29.05 -13.38 7.08
C SER A 131 28.76 -12.01 6.44
N SER A 132 27.85 -11.23 7.02
CA SER A 132 27.09 -10.17 6.33
C SER A 132 27.86 -8.86 6.04
N HIS A 133 28.88 -8.52 6.82
CA HIS A 133 29.56 -7.22 6.69
C HIS A 133 30.44 -7.09 5.43
N ARG A 134 31.05 -8.18 4.95
CA ARG A 134 32.00 -8.14 3.82
C ARG A 134 31.32 -8.02 2.46
N ASN A 135 30.09 -8.50 2.34
CA ASN A 135 29.32 -8.47 1.09
C ASN A 135 28.60 -7.12 0.89
N ARG A 136 28.27 -6.40 1.97
CA ARG A 136 27.62 -5.09 1.90
C ARG A 136 28.49 -4.02 1.23
N SER A 137 29.76 -3.93 1.60
CA SER A 137 30.70 -2.98 0.97
C SER A 137 30.95 -3.30 -0.51
N LYS A 138 30.96 -4.59 -0.87
CA LYS A 138 31.05 -5.02 -2.27
C LYS A 138 29.80 -4.64 -3.06
N MET A 139 28.61 -4.79 -2.47
CA MET A 139 27.34 -4.43 -3.11
C MET A 139 27.22 -2.92 -3.32
N LEU A 140 27.60 -2.10 -2.34
CA LEU A 140 27.62 -0.65 -2.47
C LEU A 140 28.61 -0.18 -3.54
N ARG A 141 29.83 -0.72 -3.56
CA ARG A 141 30.79 -0.45 -4.62
C ARG A 141 30.26 -0.84 -6.00
N ARG A 142 29.55 -1.98 -6.09
CA ARG A 142 28.92 -2.43 -7.33
C ARG A 142 27.84 -1.44 -7.77
N ARG A 143 26.93 -1.04 -6.87
CA ARG A 143 25.89 -0.05 -7.14
C ARG A 143 26.48 1.27 -7.63
N ASP A 144 27.46 1.81 -6.90
CA ASP A 144 28.07 3.10 -7.22
C ASP A 144 28.81 3.06 -8.57
N ALA A 145 29.46 1.93 -8.90
CA ALA A 145 30.06 1.70 -10.21
C ALA A 145 29.02 1.64 -11.34
N TYR A 146 27.85 1.00 -11.13
CA TYR A 146 26.77 0.97 -12.12
C TYR A 146 26.10 2.33 -12.29
N CYS A 147 25.91 3.09 -11.21
CA CYS A 147 25.41 4.47 -11.28
C CYS A 147 26.36 5.35 -12.11
N ALA A 148 27.67 5.24 -11.90
CA ALA A 148 28.65 5.94 -12.72
C ALA A 148 28.58 5.50 -14.20
N LYS A 149 28.44 4.19 -14.46
CA LYS A 149 28.30 3.63 -15.82
C LYS A 149 27.05 4.16 -16.52
N LEU A 150 25.92 4.24 -15.82
CA LEU A 150 24.68 4.82 -16.36
C LEU A 150 24.85 6.31 -16.66
N LEU A 151 25.39 7.10 -15.74
CA LEU A 151 25.57 8.53 -15.94
C LEU A 151 26.55 8.87 -17.08
N GLN A 152 27.56 8.04 -17.30
CA GLN A 152 28.58 8.27 -18.33
C GLN A 152 28.19 7.71 -19.70
N HIS A 153 27.55 6.53 -19.76
CA HIS A 153 27.35 5.79 -21.02
C HIS A 153 25.89 5.66 -21.45
N ALA A 154 24.91 5.98 -20.61
CA ALA A 154 23.49 5.89 -20.95
C ALA A 154 22.97 7.13 -21.71
N ARG A 155 23.78 7.70 -22.61
CA ARG A 155 23.28 8.71 -23.55
C ARG A 155 22.45 8.00 -24.63
N GLY A 156 21.15 7.86 -24.36
CA GLY A 156 20.17 7.22 -25.24
C GLY A 156 19.41 6.07 -24.58
N SER A 157 18.10 5.97 -24.86
CA SER A 157 17.17 4.99 -24.26
C SER A 157 17.65 3.54 -24.40
N ALA A 158 18.14 3.14 -25.58
CA ALA A 158 18.61 1.77 -25.82
C ALA A 158 19.81 1.38 -24.94
N ASN A 159 20.78 2.30 -24.76
CA ASN A 159 21.96 2.07 -23.94
C ASN A 159 21.62 2.07 -22.45
N PHE A 160 20.69 2.93 -22.02
CA PHE A 160 20.14 2.90 -20.67
C PHE A 160 19.56 1.52 -20.34
N TRP A 161 18.64 1.02 -21.16
CA TRP A 161 17.99 -0.27 -20.92
C TRP A 161 18.96 -1.45 -20.97
N LYS A 162 19.98 -1.39 -21.83
CA LYS A 162 21.04 -2.42 -21.89
C LYS A 162 21.82 -2.50 -20.58
N ILE A 163 22.29 -1.37 -20.06
CA ILE A 163 23.05 -1.30 -18.80
C ILE A 163 22.15 -1.63 -17.61
N PHE A 164 20.89 -1.19 -17.63
CA PHE A 164 19.93 -1.48 -16.57
C PHE A 164 19.59 -2.99 -16.48
N LYS A 165 19.35 -3.66 -17.61
CA LYS A 165 19.11 -5.11 -17.66
C LYS A 165 20.32 -5.94 -17.19
N GLU A 166 21.53 -5.44 -17.43
CA GLU A 166 22.78 -6.03 -16.92
C GLU A 166 22.84 -5.93 -15.38
N TYR A 167 22.40 -4.81 -14.81
CA TYR A 167 22.36 -4.59 -13.36
C TYR A 167 21.30 -5.42 -12.64
N THR A 168 20.09 -5.52 -13.21
CA THR A 168 18.97 -6.28 -12.63
C THR A 168 19.10 -7.79 -12.83
N GLY A 169 20.17 -8.26 -13.49
CA GLY A 169 20.39 -9.69 -13.77
C GLY A 169 19.39 -10.29 -14.76
N SER A 170 18.54 -9.47 -15.36
CA SER A 170 17.46 -9.90 -16.25
C SER A 170 17.96 -10.50 -17.55
N SER A 171 19.24 -10.30 -17.89
CA SER A 171 19.87 -10.91 -19.07
C SER A 171 20.16 -12.41 -18.91
N ALA A 172 20.25 -12.94 -17.67
CA ALA A 172 20.50 -14.36 -17.44
C ALA A 172 19.19 -15.16 -17.34
N VAL A 173 18.13 -14.55 -16.79
CA VAL A 173 16.82 -15.20 -16.60
C VAL A 173 15.97 -15.18 -17.87
N ALA A 174 16.14 -14.19 -18.76
CA ALA A 174 15.38 -14.12 -20.01
C ALA A 174 15.74 -15.21 -21.04
N ASN A 175 16.91 -15.85 -20.91
CA ASN A 175 17.33 -16.93 -21.81
C ASN A 175 17.05 -18.33 -21.25
N ASP A 176 16.68 -18.45 -19.96
CA ASP A 176 16.51 -19.74 -19.26
C ASP A 176 15.12 -19.92 -18.64
N SER A 177 14.29 -18.87 -18.66
CA SER A 177 12.85 -19.01 -18.41
C SER A 177 12.25 -19.44 -19.73
N GLY A 178 11.81 -20.70 -19.83
CA GLY A 178 11.13 -21.24 -21.00
C GLY A 178 10.13 -20.21 -21.54
N SER A 179 10.21 -19.92 -22.83
CA SER A 179 9.37 -18.93 -23.49
C SER A 179 7.91 -19.22 -23.15
N LEU A 180 7.35 -18.48 -22.20
CA LEU A 180 5.93 -18.59 -21.86
C LEU A 180 5.16 -18.18 -23.11
N THR A 181 4.49 -19.14 -23.72
CA THR A 181 3.70 -18.88 -24.91
C THR A 181 2.43 -18.16 -24.51
N ALA A 182 1.81 -17.44 -25.44
CA ALA A 182 0.50 -16.82 -25.20
C ALA A 182 -0.56 -17.87 -24.80
N VAL A 183 -0.37 -19.12 -25.22
CA VAL A 183 -1.23 -20.26 -24.87
C VAL A 183 -1.11 -20.61 -23.38
N ASP A 184 0.12 -20.61 -22.84
CA ASP A 184 0.37 -20.88 -21.41
C ASP A 184 -0.21 -19.77 -20.51
N LEU A 185 -0.21 -18.53 -20.98
CA LEU A 185 -0.86 -17.43 -20.28
C LEU A 185 -2.39 -17.55 -20.34
N CYS A 186 -2.94 -18.00 -21.47
CA CYS A 186 -4.38 -18.18 -21.64
C CYS A 186 -4.92 -19.24 -20.67
N SER A 187 -4.24 -20.37 -20.52
CA SER A 187 -4.68 -21.43 -19.59
C SER A 187 -4.68 -20.97 -18.13
N VAL A 188 -3.65 -20.24 -17.69
CA VAL A 188 -3.58 -19.70 -16.32
C VAL A 188 -4.64 -18.62 -16.11
N PHE A 189 -4.93 -17.83 -17.14
CA PHE A 189 -5.95 -16.80 -17.08
C PHE A 189 -7.36 -17.40 -17.00
N GLU A 190 -7.66 -18.42 -17.82
CA GLU A 190 -8.91 -19.16 -17.77
C GLU A 190 -9.12 -19.84 -16.42
N GLU A 191 -8.09 -20.44 -15.83
CA GLU A 191 -8.17 -21.05 -14.50
C GLU A 191 -8.47 -20.02 -13.40
N ARG A 192 -7.95 -18.80 -13.53
CA ARG A 192 -8.17 -17.73 -12.53
C ARG A 192 -9.48 -16.95 -12.72
N MET A 193 -9.97 -16.86 -13.95
CA MET A 193 -11.20 -16.14 -14.28
C MET A 193 -12.45 -16.99 -14.10
N ASN A 194 -12.30 -18.32 -14.12
CA ASN A 194 -13.38 -19.23 -13.79
C ASN A 194 -13.42 -19.47 -12.27
N PRO A 195 -14.60 -19.39 -11.63
CA PRO A 195 -14.72 -19.72 -10.22
C PRO A 195 -14.34 -21.19 -10.00
N PRO A 196 -13.64 -21.52 -8.89
CA PRO A 196 -13.26 -22.90 -8.60
C PRO A 196 -14.52 -23.76 -8.39
N ASN A 197 -14.51 -24.99 -8.93
CA ASN A 197 -15.62 -25.95 -8.78
C ASN A 197 -15.88 -26.36 -7.32
N ILE A 198 -14.87 -26.19 -6.46
CA ILE A 198 -14.95 -26.45 -5.02
C ILE A 198 -14.52 -25.17 -4.33
N LEU A 199 -15.44 -24.55 -3.59
CA LEU A 199 -15.12 -23.35 -2.82
C LEU A 199 -14.19 -23.70 -1.65
N PRO A 200 -13.08 -22.96 -1.47
CA PRO A 200 -12.23 -23.13 -0.31
C PRO A 200 -13.01 -22.87 0.98
N GLN A 201 -12.68 -23.59 2.05
CA GLN A 201 -13.34 -23.49 3.35
C GLN A 201 -13.23 -22.09 4.01
N SER A 202 -12.29 -21.27 3.53
CA SER A 202 -12.10 -19.87 3.94
C SER A 202 -12.97 -18.87 3.16
N PHE A 203 -13.71 -19.32 2.16
CA PHE A 203 -14.55 -18.47 1.31
C PHE A 203 -15.92 -18.27 1.98
N ASP A 204 -16.44 -17.05 1.92
CA ASP A 204 -17.76 -16.74 2.47
C ASP A 204 -18.84 -17.31 1.53
N GLU A 205 -19.40 -18.46 1.92
CA GLU A 205 -20.45 -19.17 1.16
C GLU A 205 -21.69 -18.29 0.93
N ALA A 206 -22.07 -17.46 1.91
CA ALA A 206 -23.23 -16.60 1.79
C ALA A 206 -22.98 -15.52 0.73
N GLN A 207 -21.80 -14.90 0.74
CA GLN A 207 -21.42 -13.91 -0.27
C GLN A 207 -21.30 -14.53 -1.67
N TYR A 208 -20.81 -15.77 -1.77
CA TYR A 208 -20.74 -16.49 -3.05
C TYR A 208 -22.12 -16.72 -3.66
N HIS A 209 -23.09 -17.22 -2.89
CA HIS A 209 -24.46 -17.43 -3.39
C HIS A 209 -25.16 -16.12 -3.77
N ILE A 210 -24.88 -15.02 -3.06
CA ILE A 210 -25.38 -13.69 -3.45
C ILE A 210 -24.80 -13.29 -4.81
N ASN A 211 -23.48 -13.46 -5.00
CA ASN A 211 -22.81 -13.11 -6.25
C ASN A 211 -23.31 -13.98 -7.42
N GLU A 212 -23.51 -15.28 -7.20
CA GLU A 212 -24.07 -16.21 -8.18
C GLU A 212 -25.50 -15.82 -8.58
N THR A 213 -26.34 -15.50 -7.60
CA THR A 213 -27.70 -15.02 -7.84
C THR A 213 -27.68 -13.71 -8.65
N LEU A 214 -26.84 -12.74 -8.27
CA LEU A 214 -26.70 -11.48 -9.01
C LEU A 214 -26.22 -11.72 -10.44
N ALA A 215 -25.23 -12.59 -10.63
CA ALA A 215 -24.71 -12.94 -11.95
C ALA A 215 -25.78 -13.58 -12.84
N SER A 216 -26.66 -14.43 -12.28
CA SER A 216 -27.77 -15.04 -13.03
C SER A 216 -28.81 -14.04 -13.53
N VAL A 217 -28.90 -12.87 -12.88
CA VAL A 217 -29.83 -11.78 -13.23
C VAL A 217 -29.19 -10.82 -14.24
N LEU A 218 -27.87 -10.86 -14.42
CA LEU A 218 -27.20 -10.01 -15.40
C LEU A 218 -27.62 -10.42 -16.81
N PRO A 219 -28.00 -9.46 -17.67
CA PRO A 219 -28.31 -9.77 -19.06
C PRO A 219 -27.06 -10.29 -19.76
N SER A 220 -27.24 -11.27 -20.65
CA SER A 220 -26.16 -11.85 -21.46
C SER A 220 -25.47 -10.81 -22.36
N CYS A 221 -26.13 -9.68 -22.62
CA CYS A 221 -25.57 -8.54 -23.32
C CYS A 221 -26.13 -7.26 -22.70
N THR A 222 -25.24 -6.41 -22.18
CA THR A 222 -25.59 -5.05 -21.77
C THR A 222 -25.72 -4.20 -23.03
N ARG A 223 -26.95 -3.86 -23.43
CA ARG A 223 -27.18 -2.92 -24.53
C ARG A 223 -27.04 -1.49 -24.05
N ASP A 224 -26.28 -0.69 -24.77
CA ASP A 224 -26.17 0.73 -24.52
C ASP A 224 -27.43 1.47 -24.99
N VAL A 225 -28.25 1.89 -24.03
CA VAL A 225 -29.48 2.67 -24.26
C VAL A 225 -29.23 4.18 -24.26
N THR A 226 -27.98 4.64 -24.12
CA THR A 226 -27.67 6.06 -24.22
C THR A 226 -27.90 6.56 -25.65
N ALA A 227 -28.21 7.85 -25.79
CA ALA A 227 -28.50 8.46 -27.10
C ALA A 227 -27.34 8.30 -28.10
N GLU A 228 -26.10 8.25 -27.58
CA GLU A 228 -24.88 8.22 -28.37
C GLU A 228 -24.35 6.81 -28.62
N LYS A 229 -24.85 5.79 -27.88
CA LYS A 229 -24.50 4.37 -28.04
C LYS A 229 -23.00 4.10 -28.05
N PHE A 230 -22.24 4.81 -27.22
CA PHE A 230 -20.78 4.72 -27.21
C PHE A 230 -20.27 3.29 -26.97
N PHE A 231 -20.98 2.50 -26.16
CA PHE A 231 -20.57 1.15 -25.79
C PHE A 231 -21.11 0.06 -26.71
N ASP A 232 -22.11 0.38 -27.56
CA ASP A 232 -22.66 -0.54 -28.57
C ASP A 232 -21.97 -0.38 -29.95
N ARG A 233 -21.11 0.62 -30.11
CA ARG A 233 -20.43 0.89 -31.38
C ARG A 233 -19.23 -0.05 -31.56
N VAL A 234 -19.18 -0.75 -32.68
CA VAL A 234 -18.01 -1.55 -33.07
C VAL A 234 -16.83 -0.60 -33.27
N MET A 235 -15.76 -0.79 -32.50
CA MET A 235 -14.54 0.02 -32.60
C MET A 235 -13.91 -0.20 -33.98
N THR A 236 -13.90 0.84 -34.83
CA THR A 236 -13.31 0.76 -36.17
C THR A 236 -11.86 1.22 -36.16
N VAL A 237 -11.13 0.88 -37.23
CA VAL A 237 -9.73 1.32 -37.42
C VAL A 237 -9.63 2.85 -37.43
N ASP A 238 -10.61 3.53 -38.02
CA ASP A 238 -10.68 5.00 -38.06
C ASP A 238 -10.79 5.63 -36.66
N ASP A 239 -11.45 4.96 -35.71
CA ASP A 239 -11.55 5.46 -34.33
C ASP A 239 -10.19 5.37 -33.62
N VAL A 240 -9.38 4.35 -33.93
CA VAL A 240 -8.00 4.20 -33.43
C VAL A 240 -7.09 5.27 -34.03
N ASP A 241 -7.22 5.56 -35.32
CA ASP A 241 -6.37 6.56 -35.97
C ASP A 241 -6.71 7.99 -35.52
N ARG A 242 -7.99 8.32 -35.30
CA ARG A 242 -8.40 9.58 -34.65
C ARG A 242 -7.76 9.78 -33.27
N ALA A 243 -7.70 8.72 -32.46
CA ALA A 243 -7.12 8.79 -31.13
C ALA A 243 -5.60 9.08 -31.17
N LYS A 244 -4.89 8.61 -32.20
CA LYS A 244 -3.47 8.91 -32.41
C LYS A 244 -3.25 10.36 -32.82
N GLU A 245 -4.13 10.92 -33.65
CA GLU A 245 -4.04 12.32 -34.11
C GLU A 245 -4.34 13.34 -33.01
N LEU A 246 -5.18 13.00 -32.02
CA LEU A 246 -5.52 13.85 -30.88
C LEU A 246 -4.39 14.01 -29.84
N HIS A 247 -3.33 13.19 -29.95
CA HIS A 247 -2.14 13.29 -29.12
C HIS A 247 -0.86 13.37 -29.96
N PRO A 248 -0.59 14.53 -30.60
CA PRO A 248 0.72 14.75 -31.19
C PRO A 248 1.74 14.88 -30.04
N GLY A 249 2.65 13.90 -29.96
CA GLY A 249 3.83 13.96 -29.09
C GLY A 249 4.86 14.97 -29.56
#